data_AF-A0A510DUR9-F1
#
_entry.id   AF-A0A510DUR9-F1
#
_cell.length_a   1.000
_cell.length_b   1.000
_cell.length_c   1.000
_cell.angle_alpha   90.00
_cell.angle_beta   90.00
_cell.angle_gamma   90.00
#
_symmetry.space_group_name_H-M   'P 1'
#
loop_
_entity.id
_entity.type
_entity.pdbx_description
1 polymer ?
#
loop_
_entity_poly.entity_id
_entity_poly.type
_entity_poly.pdbx_seq_one_letter_code
_entity_poly.pdbx_strand_id
1 'polypeptide(L)'
;MKISEFIFSKGNLVSIYGKAGAGKTSLSLQVTNEVCPSLFISEGNDYMRKPVLSSKTKFVEVSSTFEIAKAAVQGVSGMRLLVIDPVNRSYRRERDYMDFMKLMTLLTSVSLSGVKVLLSWEMTWGNQVSGEKFMRRVSDDVILITGTSLIGNLRECRFKIYRDKVIGCL
;
A
#
# COMPACT_ATOMS: atom_id res chain seq x y z
N MET A 1 -1.42 -19.88 -3.87
CA MET A 1 -1.65 -18.59 -4.54
C MET A 1 -0.75 -17.56 -3.87
N LYS A 2 -0.09 -16.68 -4.64
CA LYS A 2 0.71 -15.60 -4.04
C LYS A 2 -0.20 -14.53 -3.43
N ILE A 3 0.27 -13.82 -2.41
CA ILE A 3 -0.53 -12.74 -1.79
C ILE A 3 -0.82 -11.63 -2.81
N SER A 4 0.17 -11.26 -3.61
CA SER A 4 0.04 -10.27 -4.69
C SER A 4 -1.00 -10.66 -5.75
N GLU A 5 -1.19 -11.96 -6.03
CA GLU A 5 -2.25 -12.42 -6.95
C GLU A 5 -3.62 -12.18 -6.35
N PHE A 6 -3.82 -12.47 -5.05
CA PHE A 6 -5.08 -12.19 -4.37
C PHE A 6 -5.42 -10.69 -4.36
N ILE A 7 -4.43 -9.87 -3.97
CA ILE A 7 -4.59 -8.41 -3.82
C ILE A 7 -4.98 -7.78 -5.15
N PHE A 8 -4.23 -8.08 -6.22
CA PHE A 8 -4.42 -7.44 -7.53
C PHE A 8 -5.32 -8.23 -8.48
N SER A 9 -6.13 -9.17 -7.99
CA SER A 9 -7.05 -9.95 -8.83
C SER A 9 -8.24 -9.15 -9.37
N LYS A 10 -8.51 -7.96 -8.81
CA LYS A 10 -9.64 -7.10 -9.19
C LYS A 10 -9.23 -5.76 -9.80
N GLY A 11 -7.93 -5.48 -9.89
CA GLY A 11 -7.42 -4.26 -10.52
C GLY A 11 -5.98 -3.97 -10.13
N ASN A 12 -5.50 -2.80 -10.53
CA ASN A 12 -4.12 -2.37 -10.36
C ASN A 12 -3.96 -1.36 -9.22
N LEU A 13 -4.99 -0.61 -8.82
CA LEU A 13 -4.93 0.27 -7.65
C LEU A 13 -5.73 -0.34 -6.50
N VAL A 14 -5.04 -0.84 -5.48
CA VAL A 14 -5.67 -1.56 -4.38
C VAL A 14 -5.33 -0.89 -3.07
N SER A 15 -6.35 -0.70 -2.23
CA SER A 15 -6.19 -0.15 -0.90
C SER A 15 -6.34 -1.22 0.17
N ILE A 16 -5.39 -1.26 1.11
CA ILE A 16 -5.46 -2.10 2.31
C ILE A 16 -5.63 -1.23 3.55
N TYR A 17 -6.52 -1.64 4.45
CA TYR A 17 -6.73 -0.97 5.73
C TYR A 17 -6.97 -2.00 6.84
N GLY A 18 -6.81 -1.58 8.10
CA GLY A 18 -6.95 -2.46 9.25
C GLY A 18 -6.33 -1.86 10.49
N LYS A 19 -6.63 -2.46 11.64
CA LYS A 19 -6.13 -1.98 12.95
C LYS A 19 -4.60 -1.92 12.98
N ALA A 20 -4.06 -1.09 13.86
CA ALA A 20 -2.62 -1.11 14.16
C ALA A 20 -2.20 -2.52 14.59
N GLY A 21 -1.02 -2.96 14.16
CA GLY A 21 -0.54 -4.33 14.42
C GLY A 21 -1.15 -5.44 13.57
N ALA A 22 -2.16 -5.17 12.72
CA ALA A 22 -2.78 -6.18 11.87
C ALA A 22 -1.89 -6.73 10.73
N GLY A 23 -0.64 -6.23 10.61
CA GLY A 23 0.33 -6.76 9.65
C GLY A 23 0.41 -6.07 8.29
N LYS A 24 -0.22 -4.89 8.11
CA LYS A 24 -0.21 -4.12 6.85
C LYS A 24 1.19 -3.99 6.24
N THR A 25 2.15 -3.46 7.00
CA THR A 25 3.54 -3.28 6.54
C THR A 25 4.23 -4.60 6.20
N SER A 26 4.04 -5.67 6.98
CA SER A 26 4.62 -6.99 6.66
C SER A 26 4.09 -7.50 5.32
N LEU A 27 2.81 -7.31 5.08
CA LEU A 27 2.15 -7.75 3.87
C LEU A 27 2.55 -6.91 2.66
N SER A 28 2.61 -5.58 2.80
CA SER A 28 3.13 -4.68 1.78
C SER A 28 4.56 -5.06 1.36
N LEU A 29 5.44 -5.35 2.32
CA LEU A 29 6.81 -5.81 2.03
C LEU A 29 6.84 -7.18 1.34
N GLN A 30 5.97 -8.11 1.72
CA GLN A 30 5.84 -9.39 1.03
C GLN A 30 5.41 -9.20 -0.44
N VAL A 31 4.44 -8.32 -0.69
CA VAL A 31 3.98 -7.99 -2.05
C VAL A 31 5.10 -7.38 -2.88
N THR A 32 5.92 -6.53 -2.28
CA THR A 32 7.14 -5.97 -2.87
C THR A 32 8.16 -7.03 -3.26
N ASN A 33 8.32 -8.08 -2.45
CA ASN A 33 9.18 -9.22 -2.77
C ASN A 33 8.60 -10.10 -3.90
N GLU A 34 7.28 -10.19 -4.02
CA GLU A 34 6.61 -10.98 -5.06
C GLU A 34 6.51 -10.27 -6.41
N VAL A 35 6.43 -8.93 -6.41
CA VAL A 35 6.28 -8.09 -7.60
C VAL A 35 7.46 -7.13 -7.71
N CYS A 36 8.43 -7.49 -8.55
CA CYS A 36 9.63 -6.70 -8.83
C CYS A 36 9.75 -6.38 -10.33
N PRO A 37 10.35 -5.24 -10.73
CA PRO A 37 10.92 -4.18 -9.87
C PRO A 37 9.85 -3.36 -9.16
N SER A 38 10.18 -2.79 -8.00
CA SER A 38 9.21 -2.08 -7.16
C SER A 38 9.78 -0.83 -6.50
N LEU A 39 8.89 0.13 -6.24
CA LEU A 39 9.15 1.33 -5.45
C LEU A 39 8.29 1.28 -4.19
N PHE A 40 8.92 1.37 -3.02
CA PHE A 40 8.27 1.43 -1.72
C PHE A 40 8.49 2.81 -1.11
N ILE A 41 7.42 3.57 -0.94
CA ILE A 41 7.41 4.89 -0.32
C ILE A 41 6.84 4.75 1.09
N SER A 42 7.57 5.22 2.09
CA SER A 42 7.18 5.11 3.50
C SER A 42 7.22 6.45 4.21
N GLU A 43 6.21 6.75 5.00
CA GLU A 43 6.25 7.89 5.94
C GLU A 43 6.87 7.50 7.29
N GLY A 44 8.03 6.85 7.29
CA GLY A 44 8.79 6.48 8.50
C GLY A 44 9.62 5.20 8.35
N ASN A 45 10.43 4.87 9.36
CA ASN A 45 11.53 3.89 9.25
C ASN A 45 11.23 2.44 9.67
N ASP A 46 9.97 2.09 9.94
CA ASP A 46 9.62 0.75 10.42
C ASP A 46 9.92 -0.39 9.42
N TYR A 47 10.07 -0.06 8.13
CA TYR A 47 10.45 -1.02 7.09
C TYR A 47 11.93 -1.43 7.15
N MET A 48 12.82 -0.58 7.66
CA MET A 48 14.27 -0.83 7.70
C MET A 48 14.66 -1.98 8.65
N ARG A 49 13.76 -2.38 9.55
CA ARG A 49 14.02 -3.44 10.55
C ARG A 49 13.75 -4.85 10.04
N LYS A 50 13.34 -5.04 8.77
CA LYS A 50 12.94 -6.37 8.25
C LYS A 50 13.96 -6.96 7.25
N PRO A 51 14.34 -8.24 7.42
CA PRO A 51 15.57 -8.79 6.84
C PRO A 51 15.52 -9.28 5.38
N VAL A 52 14.40 -9.16 4.67
CA VAL A 52 14.27 -9.76 3.32
C VAL A 52 13.82 -8.70 2.31
N LEU A 53 14.78 -8.17 1.56
CA LEU A 53 14.55 -7.18 0.51
C LEU A 53 15.14 -7.68 -0.80
N SER A 54 14.31 -7.73 -1.84
CA SER A 54 14.78 -7.91 -3.21
C SER A 54 15.72 -6.77 -3.61
N SER A 55 16.83 -7.09 -4.29
CA SER A 55 17.77 -6.09 -4.85
C SER A 55 17.14 -5.20 -5.92
N LYS A 56 15.93 -5.54 -6.39
CA LYS A 56 15.17 -4.80 -7.41
C LYS A 56 14.11 -3.87 -6.80
N THR A 57 14.16 -3.63 -5.49
CA THR A 57 13.25 -2.73 -4.79
C THR A 57 13.98 -1.44 -4.41
N LYS A 58 13.40 -0.30 -4.79
CA LYS A 58 13.82 1.02 -4.31
C LYS A 58 12.97 1.44 -3.12
N PHE A 59 13.61 1.96 -2.08
CA PHE A 59 12.95 2.49 -0.89
C PHE A 59 13.14 4.00 -0.80
N VAL A 60 12.08 4.71 -0.47
CA VAL A 60 12.11 6.17 -0.28
C VAL A 60 11.33 6.49 0.99
N GLU A 61 12.00 7.14 1.94
CA GLU A 61 11.33 7.75 3.09
C GLU A 61 10.85 9.16 2.71
N VAL A 62 9.64 9.50 3.12
CA VAL A 62 9.00 10.79 2.85
C VAL A 62 8.30 11.31 4.09
N SER A 63 8.01 12.61 4.12
CA SER A 63 7.47 13.30 5.29
C SER A 63 6.25 14.16 5.01
N SER A 64 5.86 14.33 3.74
CA SER A 64 4.72 15.14 3.29
C SER A 64 3.99 14.54 2.07
N THR A 65 2.77 15.01 1.80
CA THR A 65 1.99 14.63 0.60
C THR A 65 2.74 14.97 -0.68
N PHE A 66 3.42 16.13 -0.72
CA PHE A 66 4.24 16.55 -1.85
C PHE A 66 5.42 15.60 -2.11
N GLU A 67 6.12 15.17 -1.06
CA GLU A 67 7.24 14.24 -1.21
C GLU A 67 6.79 12.87 -1.70
N ILE A 68 5.62 12.37 -1.28
CA ILE A 68 5.02 11.15 -1.85
C ILE A 68 4.82 11.33 -3.36
N ALA A 69 4.20 12.44 -3.78
CA ALA A 69 3.94 12.71 -5.20
C ALA A 69 5.25 12.79 -6.01
N LYS A 70 6.25 13.52 -5.49
CA LYS A 70 7.57 13.65 -6.12
C LYS A 70 8.25 12.29 -6.29
N ALA A 71 8.27 11.47 -5.24
CA ALA A 71 8.87 10.14 -5.28
C ALA A 71 8.14 9.21 -6.28
N ALA A 72 6.81 9.26 -6.33
CA ALA A 72 6.03 8.49 -7.29
C ALA A 72 6.35 8.88 -8.73
N VAL A 73 6.44 10.18 -9.05
CA VAL A 73 6.78 10.66 -10.40
C VAL A 73 8.20 10.26 -10.80
N GLN A 74 9.18 10.47 -9.92
CA GLN A 74 10.59 10.25 -10.25
C GLN A 74 10.98 8.78 -10.29
N GLY A 75 10.34 7.95 -9.47
CA GLY A 75 10.79 6.58 -9.23
C GLY A 75 10.00 5.48 -9.94
N VAL A 76 8.86 5.79 -10.57
CA VAL A 76 7.96 4.76 -11.12
C VAL A 76 8.38 4.19 -12.48
N SER A 77 9.24 4.90 -13.22
CA SER A 77 9.69 4.44 -14.55
C SER A 77 10.35 3.05 -14.47
N GLY A 78 9.84 2.11 -15.26
CA GLY A 78 10.31 0.71 -15.29
C GLY A 78 9.90 -0.14 -14.07
N MET A 79 9.08 0.40 -13.15
CA MET A 79 8.57 -0.34 -12.00
C MET A 79 7.31 -1.12 -12.37
N ARG A 80 7.11 -2.27 -11.74
CA ARG A 80 5.89 -3.09 -11.84
C ARG A 80 4.96 -2.88 -10.65
N LEU A 81 5.48 -2.34 -9.55
CA LEU A 81 4.75 -2.08 -8.32
C LEU A 81 5.21 -0.75 -7.68
N LEU A 82 4.24 0.04 -7.27
CA LEU A 82 4.36 1.17 -6.36
C LEU A 82 3.63 0.83 -5.07
N VAL A 83 4.29 0.99 -3.92
CA VAL A 83 3.68 0.83 -2.60
C VAL A 83 3.81 2.13 -1.83
N ILE A 84 2.74 2.57 -1.17
CA ILE A 84 2.76 3.70 -0.24
C ILE A 84 2.22 3.23 1.11
N ASP A 85 3.06 3.29 2.15
CA ASP A 85 2.75 2.78 3.50
C ASP A 85 3.13 3.77 4.62
N PRO A 86 2.16 4.38 5.33
CA PRO A 86 0.76 4.59 4.94
C PRO A 86 0.58 5.84 4.07
N VAL A 87 -0.46 5.86 3.24
CA VAL A 87 -0.74 6.97 2.30
C VAL A 87 -1.40 8.18 2.97
N ASN A 88 -2.13 7.98 4.08
CA ASN A 88 -2.96 9.03 4.69
C ASN A 88 -2.34 9.72 5.91
N ARG A 89 -1.06 9.46 6.23
CA ARG A 89 -0.43 10.03 7.43
C ARG A 89 -0.09 11.52 7.23
N SER A 90 0.48 11.93 6.10
CA SER A 90 0.68 13.36 5.79
C SER A 90 -0.65 14.08 5.64
N TYR A 91 -1.61 13.48 4.94
CA TYR A 91 -2.94 14.07 4.78
C TYR A 91 -3.64 14.39 6.11
N ARG A 92 -3.54 13.53 7.12
CA ARG A 92 -4.11 13.80 8.45
C ARG A 92 -3.42 14.98 9.16
N ARG A 93 -2.12 15.15 8.95
CA ARG A 93 -1.33 16.24 9.54
C ARG A 93 -1.59 17.56 8.83
N GLU A 94 -1.52 17.56 7.51
CA GLU A 94 -1.64 18.74 6.66
C GLU A 94 -3.09 19.22 6.51
N ARG A 95 -4.06 18.29 6.53
CA ARG A 95 -5.50 18.53 6.29
C ARG A 95 -5.82 19.19 4.95
N ASP A 96 -4.90 19.14 3.98
CA ASP A 96 -5.10 19.68 2.64
C ASP A 96 -5.82 18.67 1.75
N TYR A 97 -7.10 18.93 1.51
CA TYR A 97 -7.95 18.11 0.64
C TYR A 97 -7.52 18.15 -0.83
N MET A 98 -7.10 19.31 -1.33
CA MET A 98 -6.78 19.50 -2.73
C MET A 98 -5.47 18.83 -3.09
N ASP A 99 -4.46 18.93 -2.24
CA ASP A 99 -3.18 18.28 -2.48
C ASP A 99 -3.29 16.76 -2.36
N PHE A 100 -4.07 16.27 -1.40
CA PHE A 100 -4.35 14.84 -1.33
C PHE A 100 -5.15 14.34 -2.55
N MET A 101 -6.11 15.12 -3.06
CA MET A 101 -6.81 14.78 -4.31
C MET A 101 -5.87 14.72 -5.51
N LYS A 102 -4.94 15.67 -5.65
CA LYS A 102 -3.92 15.66 -6.71
C LYS A 102 -3.05 14.41 -6.60
N LEU A 103 -2.62 14.05 -5.39
CA LEU A 103 -1.89 12.80 -5.16
C LEU A 103 -2.72 11.58 -5.59
N MET A 104 -3.97 11.46 -5.16
CA MET A 104 -4.83 10.33 -5.54
C MET A 104 -5.04 10.24 -7.07
N THR A 105 -5.17 11.39 -7.74
CA THR A 105 -5.28 11.45 -9.21
C THR A 105 -4.00 10.96 -9.88
N LEU A 106 -2.83 11.42 -9.41
CA LEU A 106 -1.53 10.94 -9.90
C LEU A 106 -1.39 9.42 -9.75
N LEU A 107 -1.74 8.87 -8.59
CA LEU A 107 -1.62 7.42 -8.34
C LEU A 107 -2.57 6.60 -9.20
N THR A 108 -3.75 7.15 -9.52
CA THR A 108 -4.68 6.55 -10.49
C THR A 108 -4.07 6.55 -11.90
N SER A 109 -3.46 7.66 -12.33
CA SER A 109 -2.75 7.70 -13.62
C SER A 109 -1.59 6.69 -13.68
N VAL A 110 -0.87 6.51 -12.57
CA VAL A 110 0.16 5.47 -12.46
C VAL A 110 -0.44 4.08 -12.64
N SER A 111 -1.56 3.75 -11.99
CA SER A 111 -2.17 2.43 -12.13
C SER A 111 -2.69 2.15 -13.54
N LEU A 112 -3.24 3.16 -14.21
CA LEU A 112 -3.70 3.08 -15.59
C LEU A 112 -2.57 2.82 -16.59
N SER A 113 -1.32 3.16 -16.26
CA SER A 113 -0.15 2.81 -17.08
C SER A 113 0.29 1.34 -16.95
N GLY A 114 -0.45 0.53 -16.19
CA GLY A 114 -0.18 -0.89 -15.98
C GLY A 114 0.70 -1.21 -14.77
N VAL A 115 1.13 -0.18 -14.02
CA VAL A 115 1.87 -0.35 -12.77
C VAL A 115 0.90 -0.71 -11.65
N LYS A 116 1.20 -1.73 -10.86
CA LYS A 116 0.39 -2.05 -9.68
C LYS A 116 0.66 -1.02 -8.58
N VAL A 117 -0.38 -0.55 -7.92
CA VAL A 117 -0.31 0.44 -6.83
C VAL A 117 -0.99 -0.14 -5.59
N LEU A 118 -0.22 -0.33 -4.52
CA LEU A 118 -0.73 -0.76 -3.22
C LEU A 118 -0.68 0.41 -2.24
N LEU A 119 -1.85 0.81 -1.74
CA LEU A 119 -2.00 1.88 -0.76
C LEU A 119 -2.35 1.29 0.60
N SER A 120 -1.54 1.56 1.61
CA SER A 120 -1.85 1.23 3.00
C SER A 120 -2.48 2.44 3.70
N TRP A 121 -3.55 2.19 4.44
CA TRP A 121 -4.30 3.24 5.14
C TRP A 121 -4.29 2.99 6.65
N GLU A 122 -3.99 4.04 7.41
CA GLU A 122 -4.15 4.04 8.85
C GLU A 122 -5.59 4.34 9.26
N MET A 123 -6.05 3.58 10.25
CA MET A 123 -7.31 3.84 10.94
C MET A 123 -7.08 4.82 12.08
N THR A 124 -8.10 5.60 12.39
CA THR A 124 -8.19 6.52 13.53
C THR A 124 -8.94 5.87 14.70
N TRP A 125 -8.86 6.52 15.87
CA TRP A 125 -9.66 6.18 17.04
C TRP A 125 -11.15 6.26 16.66
N GLY A 126 -11.86 5.13 16.79
CA GLY A 126 -13.25 4.99 16.30
C GLY A 126 -13.42 4.07 15.08
N ASN A 127 -12.38 3.34 14.67
CA ASN A 127 -12.41 2.41 13.53
C ASN A 127 -12.70 3.08 12.17
N GLN A 128 -12.37 4.36 12.01
CA GLN A 128 -12.57 5.09 10.75
C GLN A 128 -11.25 5.31 10.01
N VAL A 129 -11.28 5.34 8.68
CA VAL A 129 -10.11 5.69 7.86
C VAL A 129 -10.20 7.16 7.44
N SER A 130 -9.23 7.99 7.85
CA SER A 130 -9.15 9.36 7.32
C SER A 130 -8.87 9.30 5.82
N GLY A 131 -9.78 9.88 5.04
CA GLY A 131 -9.74 9.78 3.58
C GLY A 131 -10.49 8.57 3.01
N GLU A 132 -11.36 7.90 3.77
CA GLU A 132 -12.14 6.74 3.29
C GLU A 132 -12.88 7.02 1.97
N LYS A 133 -13.46 8.21 1.80
CA LYS A 133 -14.12 8.61 0.55
C LYS A 133 -13.15 8.60 -0.64
N PHE A 134 -11.90 9.02 -0.45
CA PHE A 134 -10.87 8.91 -1.48
C PHE A 134 -10.52 7.45 -1.73
N MET A 135 -10.20 6.71 -0.66
CA MET A 135 -9.86 5.28 -0.73
C MET A 135 -10.86 4.49 -1.57
N ARG A 136 -12.16 4.61 -1.28
CA ARG A 136 -13.23 3.91 -2.00
C ARG A 136 -13.43 4.40 -3.43
N ARG A 137 -13.17 5.68 -3.69
CA ARG A 137 -13.39 6.27 -5.02
C ARG A 137 -12.31 5.89 -6.03
N VAL A 138 -11.05 5.81 -5.59
CA VAL A 138 -9.92 5.60 -6.52
C VAL A 138 -9.50 4.14 -6.65
N SER A 139 -9.81 3.31 -5.65
CA SER A 139 -9.33 1.92 -5.64
C SER A 139 -10.25 0.99 -6.40
N ASP A 140 -9.65 0.13 -7.21
CA ASP A 140 -10.33 -0.99 -7.87
C ASP A 140 -10.80 -2.04 -6.85
N ASP A 141 -10.06 -2.19 -5.74
CA ASP A 141 -10.44 -3.02 -4.61
C ASP A 141 -10.02 -2.37 -3.27
N VAL A 142 -10.80 -2.65 -2.23
CA VAL A 142 -10.54 -2.21 -0.87
C VAL A 142 -10.58 -3.43 0.04
N ILE A 143 -9.43 -3.76 0.63
CA ILE A 143 -9.21 -4.99 1.39
C ILE A 143 -9.00 -4.65 2.87
N LEU A 144 -9.82 -5.26 3.71
CA LEU A 144 -9.63 -5.28 5.16
C LEU A 144 -8.58 -6.33 5.54
N ILE A 145 -7.65 -5.95 6.41
CA ILE A 145 -6.66 -6.85 7.02
C ILE A 145 -7.00 -7.10 8.49
N THR A 146 -7.20 -8.36 8.86
CA THR A 146 -7.61 -8.81 10.19
C THR A 146 -6.53 -9.61 10.92
N GLY A 147 -5.25 -9.25 10.81
CA GLY A 147 -4.13 -9.94 11.50
C GLY A 147 -3.81 -11.36 10.99
N THR A 148 -4.81 -12.07 10.49
CA THR A 148 -4.76 -13.45 9.98
C THR A 148 -5.45 -13.60 8.63
N SER A 149 -6.18 -12.58 8.15
CA SER A 149 -6.94 -12.68 6.90
C SER A 149 -6.97 -11.36 6.14
N LEU A 150 -6.99 -11.47 4.82
CA LEU A 150 -7.32 -10.43 3.87
C LEU A 150 -8.77 -10.65 3.43
N ILE A 151 -9.62 -9.63 3.54
CA ILE A 151 -11.05 -9.72 3.21
C ILE A 151 -11.40 -8.55 2.28
N GLY A 152 -11.86 -8.85 1.07
CA GLY A 152 -12.27 -7.82 0.10
C GLY A 152 -13.08 -8.41 -1.04
N ASN A 153 -14.10 -7.69 -1.51
CA ASN A 153 -14.95 -8.12 -2.64
C ASN A 153 -15.52 -9.55 -2.49
N LEU A 154 -16.04 -9.90 -1.31
CA LEU A 154 -16.56 -11.25 -0.96
C LEU A 154 -15.53 -12.38 -1.04
N ARG A 155 -14.23 -12.04 -1.09
CA ARG A 155 -13.12 -13.00 -1.10
C ARG A 155 -12.39 -12.92 0.24
N GLU A 156 -11.91 -14.06 0.70
CA GLU A 156 -11.05 -14.17 1.88
C GLU A 156 -9.76 -14.90 1.49
N CYS A 157 -8.63 -14.42 2.01
CA CYS A 157 -7.35 -15.09 1.92
C CYS A 157 -6.69 -15.08 3.30
N ARG A 158 -6.57 -16.25 3.92
CA ARG A 158 -5.91 -16.39 5.22
C ARG A 158 -4.39 -16.31 5.04
N PHE A 159 -3.71 -15.65 5.96
CA PHE A 159 -2.26 -15.52 5.93
C PHE A 159 -1.65 -15.70 7.32
N LYS A 160 -0.36 -16.02 7.32
CA LYS A 160 0.46 -16.13 8.52
C LYS A 160 1.75 -15.35 8.32
N ILE A 161 2.05 -14.49 9.30
CA ILE A 161 3.28 -13.70 9.32
C ILE A 161 4.35 -14.47 10.07
N TYR A 162 5.47 -14.69 9.42
CA TYR A 162 6.70 -15.22 9.99
C TYR A 162 7.73 -14.09 10.12
N ARG A 163 8.89 -14.38 10.71
CA ARG A 163 9.95 -13.40 10.93
C ARG A 163 10.52 -12.84 9.62
N ASP A 164 10.57 -13.68 8.59
CA ASP A 164 11.24 -13.44 7.31
C ASP A 164 10.27 -13.30 6.13
N LYS A 165 9.03 -13.78 6.25
CA LYS A 165 8.06 -13.79 5.14
C LYS A 165 6.62 -13.74 5.62
N VAL A 166 5.71 -13.42 4.71
CA VAL A 166 4.28 -13.65 4.88
C VAL A 166 3.85 -14.76 3.92
N ILE A 167 3.24 -15.81 4.46
CA ILE A 167 2.62 -16.87 3.64
C ILE A 167 1.12 -16.57 3.62
N GLY A 168 0.54 -16.44 2.44
CA GLY A 168 -0.88 -16.15 2.31
C GLY A 168 -1.63 -17.12 1.42
N CYS A 169 -2.94 -16.99 1.53
CA CYS A 169 -3.99 -17.75 0.87
C CYS A 169 -3.89 -19.24 1.17
N LEU A 170 -3.80 -19.50 2.49
CA LEU A 170 -3.90 -20.80 3.14
C LEU A 170 -5.36 -21.28 3.21
#